data_AF-A0A2S2QVF0-F1
#
_entry.id   AF-A0A2S2QVF0-F1
#
_cell.length_a   1.000
_cell.length_b   1.000
_cell.length_c   1.000
_cell.angle_alpha   90.00
_cell.angle_beta   90.00
_cell.angle_gamma   90.00
#
_symmetry.space_group_name_H-M   'P 1'
#
loop_
_entity.id
_entity.type
_entity.pdbx_description
1 polymer ?
#
loop_
_entity_poly.entity_id
_entity_poly.type
_entity_poly.pdbx_seq_one_letter_code
_entity_poly.pdbx_strand_id
1 'polypeptide(L)'
;MSKIQTGLYAVFWNDILGQVNKISEILQNPRLDVNTAVLALKSLRSFIGTTRDSFEEYFVKVAELDDFVEYDSETQRKRKINVRLSPLDSVQIPEIEMSSSNKFRIQSFLPVIDQLESSLQQRLEAYELVDNRFGFIYKLDILDDKKIIITAQNLVKLYDNDLDD
;
A
#
# COMPACT_ATOMS: atom_id res chain seq x y z
N MET A 1 -22.49 2.99 2.83
CA MET A 1 -21.30 3.16 3.69
C MET A 1 -21.78 3.81 4.98
N SER A 2 -21.43 3.28 6.16
CA SER A 2 -21.79 3.92 7.44
C SER A 2 -20.92 5.17 7.69
N LYS A 3 -21.37 6.08 8.57
CA LYS A 3 -20.56 7.25 8.96
C LYS A 3 -19.13 6.84 9.35
N ILE A 4 -18.98 5.83 10.21
CA ILE A 4 -17.68 5.34 10.68
C ILE A 4 -16.82 4.79 9.52
N GLN A 5 -17.40 4.05 8.58
CA GLN A 5 -16.67 3.57 7.41
C GLN A 5 -16.17 4.73 6.54
N THR A 6 -16.98 5.80 6.41
CA THR A 6 -16.58 7.02 5.72
C THR A 6 -15.46 7.74 6.46
N GLY A 7 -15.54 7.87 7.79
CA GLY A 7 -14.46 8.42 8.61
C GLY A 7 -13.16 7.64 8.47
N LEU A 8 -13.24 6.30 8.51
CA LEU A 8 -12.08 5.42 8.33
C LEU A 8 -11.42 5.64 6.98
N TYR A 9 -12.20 5.67 5.91
CA TYR A 9 -11.65 5.92 4.57
C TYR A 9 -11.09 7.33 4.43
N ALA A 10 -11.67 8.34 5.09
CA ALA A 10 -11.14 9.70 5.06
C ALA A 10 -9.75 9.77 5.71
N VAL A 11 -9.59 9.19 6.91
CA VAL A 11 -8.29 9.12 7.60
C VAL A 11 -7.29 8.27 6.81
N PHE A 12 -7.71 7.11 6.32
CA PHE A 12 -6.90 6.23 5.48
C PHE A 12 -6.38 6.94 4.23
N TRP A 13 -7.26 7.58 3.46
CA TRP A 13 -6.85 8.28 2.24
C TRP A 13 -6.02 9.52 2.53
N ASN A 14 -6.27 10.23 3.63
CA ASN A 14 -5.42 11.33 4.05
C ASN A 14 -3.96 10.88 4.24
N ASP A 15 -3.76 9.77 4.94
CA ASP A 15 -2.42 9.23 5.21
C ASP A 15 -1.75 8.70 3.92
N ILE A 16 -2.49 7.92 3.12
CA ILE A 16 -1.99 7.37 1.84
C ILE A 16 -1.64 8.49 0.86
N LEU A 17 -2.56 9.42 0.60
CA LEU A 17 -2.35 10.50 -0.36
C LEU A 17 -1.25 11.46 0.10
N GLY A 18 -1.17 11.73 1.40
CA GLY A 18 -0.09 12.54 1.97
C GLY A 18 1.29 11.93 1.72
N GLN A 19 1.44 10.62 1.94
CA GLN A 19 2.71 9.93 1.69
C GLN A 19 3.02 9.81 0.19
N VAL A 20 2.01 9.51 -0.64
CA VAL A 20 2.17 9.48 -2.10
C VAL A 20 2.60 10.85 -2.63
N ASN A 21 2.01 11.94 -2.13
CA ASN A 21 2.38 13.30 -2.54
C ASN A 21 3.84 13.62 -2.22
N LYS A 22 4.30 13.34 -0.99
CA LYS A 22 5.70 13.56 -0.60
C LYS A 22 6.68 12.84 -1.54
N ILE A 23 6.37 11.59 -1.87
CA ILE A 23 7.21 10.79 -2.78
C ILE A 23 7.11 11.33 -4.21
N SER A 24 5.93 11.79 -4.64
CA SER A 24 5.76 12.43 -5.94
C SER A 24 6.59 13.70 -6.07
N GLU A 25 6.63 14.54 -5.04
CA GLU A 25 7.46 15.75 -5.00
C GLU A 25 8.96 15.41 -5.11
N ILE A 26 9.42 14.35 -4.42
CA ILE A 26 10.79 13.85 -4.56
C ILE A 26 11.07 13.45 -6.01
N LEU A 27 10.18 12.66 -6.62
CA LEU A 27 10.32 12.16 -8.00
C LEU A 27 10.29 13.26 -9.06
N GLN A 28 9.71 14.43 -8.76
CA GLN A 28 9.66 15.57 -9.67
C GLN A 28 10.92 16.44 -9.65
N ASN A 29 11.88 16.16 -8.76
CA ASN A 29 13.14 16.89 -8.73
C ASN A 29 13.98 16.58 -9.99
N PRO A 30 14.31 17.59 -10.82
CA PRO A 30 15.05 17.38 -12.08
C PRO A 30 16.49 16.93 -11.88
N ARG A 31 17.03 17.04 -10.66
CA ARG A 31 18.38 16.60 -10.29
C ARG A 31 18.38 15.26 -9.56
N LEU A 32 17.23 14.60 -9.45
CA LEU A 32 17.12 13.31 -8.78
C LEU A 32 17.88 12.24 -9.56
N ASP A 33 18.74 11.50 -8.88
CA ASP A 33 19.34 10.30 -9.45
C ASP A 33 18.38 9.10 -9.36
N VAL A 34 18.54 8.17 -10.30
CA VAL A 34 17.66 7.00 -10.41
C VAL A 34 17.73 6.09 -9.18
N ASN A 35 18.88 6.01 -8.50
CA ASN A 35 19.02 5.18 -7.31
C ASN A 35 18.13 5.72 -6.18
N THR A 36 18.15 7.04 -5.95
CA THR A 36 17.31 7.71 -4.96
C THR A 36 15.82 7.58 -5.32
N ALA A 37 15.46 7.65 -6.60
CA ALA A 37 14.08 7.41 -7.05
C ALA A 37 13.60 6.00 -6.68
N VAL A 38 14.42 4.97 -6.91
CA VAL A 38 14.12 3.58 -6.50
C VAL A 38 13.96 3.47 -4.98
N LEU A 39 14.83 4.10 -4.20
CA LEU A 39 14.74 4.09 -2.74
C LEU A 39 13.46 4.77 -2.24
N ALA A 40 13.06 5.88 -2.84
CA ALA A 40 11.82 6.58 -2.50
C ALA A 40 10.57 5.74 -2.82
N LEU A 41 10.56 5.03 -3.95
CA LEU A 41 9.46 4.12 -4.29
C LEU A 41 9.43 2.89 -3.38
N LYS A 42 10.58 2.35 -2.98
CA LYS A 42 10.69 1.26 -1.99
C LYS A 42 10.15 1.67 -0.62
N SER A 43 10.47 2.88 -0.16
CA SER A 43 9.96 3.38 1.12
C SER A 43 8.45 3.58 1.09
N LEU A 44 7.90 4.11 -0.02
CA LEU A 44 6.45 4.20 -0.22
C LEU A 44 5.78 2.84 -0.18
N ARG A 45 6.36 1.84 -0.86
CA ARG A 45 5.81 0.49 -0.89
C ARG A 45 5.83 -0.14 0.50
N SER A 46 6.93 0.01 1.23
CA SER A 46 7.02 -0.47 2.61
C SER A 46 5.94 0.15 3.49
N PHE A 47 5.69 1.47 3.37
CA PHE A 47 4.64 2.15 4.11
C PHE A 47 3.23 1.64 3.78
N ILE A 48 2.92 1.44 2.49
CA ILE A 48 1.63 0.87 2.07
C ILE A 48 1.49 -0.56 2.59
N GLY A 49 2.57 -1.35 2.54
CA GLY A 49 2.59 -2.72 3.07
C GLY A 49 2.29 -2.77 4.58
N THR A 50 2.86 -1.87 5.39
CA THR A 50 2.56 -1.81 6.83
C THR A 50 1.14 -1.34 7.10
N THR A 51 0.56 -0.51 6.22
CA THR A 51 -0.83 -0.02 6.35
C THR A 51 -1.85 -1.17 6.34
N ARG A 52 -1.51 -2.30 5.71
CA ARG A 52 -2.36 -3.49 5.63
C ARG A 52 -2.76 -4.06 6.99
N ASP A 53 -1.85 -3.99 7.96
CA ASP A 53 -2.03 -4.55 9.30
C ASP A 53 -2.52 -3.49 10.30
N SER A 54 -2.55 -2.21 9.92
CA SER A 54 -2.96 -1.07 10.74
C SER A 54 -4.47 -0.80 10.77
N PHE A 55 -5.32 -1.75 10.38
CA PHE A 55 -6.77 -1.52 10.29
C PHE A 55 -7.35 -1.02 11.63
N GLU A 56 -6.98 -1.66 12.73
CA GLU A 56 -7.38 -1.30 14.09
C GLU A 56 -6.87 0.09 14.50
N GLU A 57 -5.68 0.51 14.05
CA GLU A 57 -5.14 1.84 14.32
C GLU A 57 -5.98 2.94 13.67
N TYR A 58 -6.50 2.70 12.46
CA TYR A 58 -7.43 3.63 11.83
C TYR A 58 -8.77 3.72 12.56
N PHE A 59 -9.23 2.66 13.22
CA PHE A 59 -10.41 2.76 14.09
C PHE A 59 -10.18 3.68 15.27
N VAL A 60 -9.02 3.57 15.92
CA VAL A 60 -8.66 4.45 17.05
C VAL A 60 -8.61 5.90 16.58
N LYS A 61 -7.92 6.18 15.45
CA LYS A 61 -7.86 7.54 14.87
C LYS A 61 -9.24 8.13 14.56
N VAL A 62 -10.20 7.31 14.10
CA VAL A 62 -11.57 7.78 13.83
C VAL A 62 -12.34 8.01 15.12
N ALA A 63 -12.17 7.18 16.14
CA ALA A 63 -12.82 7.36 17.43
C ALA A 63 -12.35 8.63 18.16
N GLU A 64 -11.12 9.08 17.89
CA GLU A 64 -10.58 10.36 18.37
C GLU A 64 -11.17 11.59 17.65
N LEU A 65 -11.83 11.40 16.50
CA LEU A 65 -12.55 12.48 15.82
C LEU A 65 -13.90 12.70 16.51
N ASP A 66 -14.13 13.92 17.01
CA ASP A 66 -15.27 14.35 17.85
C ASP A 66 -16.66 13.95 17.27
N ASP A 67 -16.76 13.87 15.94
CA ASP A 67 -17.98 13.49 15.20
C ASP A 67 -18.37 11.99 15.29
N PHE A 68 -17.52 11.12 15.86
CA PHE A 68 -17.73 9.66 15.91
C PHE A 68 -17.86 9.08 17.32
N VAL A 69 -17.88 9.93 18.36
CA VAL A 69 -17.92 9.55 19.78
C VAL A 69 -19.20 8.81 20.21
N GLU A 70 -20.26 8.80 19.40
CA GLU A 70 -21.52 8.03 19.61
C GLU A 70 -21.37 6.50 19.47
N TYR A 71 -20.14 5.99 19.43
CA TYR A 71 -19.80 4.61 19.08
C TYR A 71 -20.28 3.52 20.06
N ASP A 72 -20.76 3.81 21.27
CA ASP A 72 -20.94 2.75 22.29
C ASP A 72 -22.36 2.17 22.47
N SER A 73 -23.34 2.44 21.60
CA SER A 73 -24.70 1.91 21.85
C SER A 73 -25.45 1.22 20.71
N GLU A 74 -25.10 1.43 19.44
CA GLU A 74 -26.02 1.01 18.36
C GLU A 74 -25.60 -0.20 17.51
N THR A 75 -24.34 -0.66 17.57
CA THR A 75 -23.87 -1.75 16.68
C THR A 75 -23.96 -3.15 17.26
N GLN A 76 -24.30 -3.34 18.54
CA GLN A 76 -24.68 -4.66 19.06
C GLN A 76 -26.19 -4.93 18.91
N ARG A 77 -26.73 -4.80 17.70
CA ARG A 77 -28.08 -5.29 17.44
C ARG A 77 -28.06 -6.82 17.38
N LYS A 78 -28.10 -7.47 18.55
CA LYS A 78 -28.35 -8.91 18.68
C LYS A 78 -29.68 -9.20 17.98
N ARG A 79 -29.65 -9.87 16.82
CA ARG A 79 -30.85 -10.40 16.19
C ARG A 79 -31.51 -11.35 17.20
N LYS A 80 -32.69 -11.00 17.71
CA LYS A 80 -33.55 -11.96 18.41
C LYS A 80 -34.09 -12.90 17.34
N ILE A 81 -33.52 -14.10 17.23
CA ILE A 81 -34.06 -15.16 16.40
C ILE A 81 -35.47 -15.47 16.93
N ASN A 82 -36.48 -15.38 16.06
CA ASN A 82 -37.84 -15.80 16.41
C ASN A 82 -37.85 -17.33 16.56
N VAL A 83 -37.80 -17.80 17.81
CA VAL A 83 -37.76 -19.23 18.21
C VAL A 83 -38.92 -20.07 17.65
N ARG A 84 -39.98 -19.44 17.12
CA ARG A 84 -41.19 -20.12 16.64
C ARG A 84 -41.07 -20.79 15.26
N LEU A 85 -39.96 -20.61 14.53
CA LEU A 85 -39.79 -21.10 13.15
C LEU A 85 -38.65 -22.12 12.98
N SER A 86 -37.95 -22.51 14.05
CA SER A 86 -36.83 -23.46 13.99
C SER A 86 -37.34 -24.91 14.09
N PRO A 87 -37.08 -25.79 13.10
CA PRO A 87 -37.31 -27.24 13.25
C PRO A 87 -36.43 -27.79 14.39
N LEU A 88 -36.95 -28.75 15.17
CA LEU A 88 -36.29 -29.29 16.38
C LEU A 88 -34.87 -29.86 16.15
N ASP A 89 -34.52 -30.21 14.90
CA ASP A 89 -33.25 -30.88 14.57
C ASP A 89 -32.24 -30.00 13.80
N SER A 90 -32.43 -28.68 13.74
CA SER A 90 -31.37 -27.84 13.18
C SER A 90 -30.19 -27.79 14.15
N VAL A 91 -29.13 -28.57 13.88
CA VAL A 91 -27.79 -28.30 14.40
C VAL A 91 -27.47 -26.88 14.00
N GLN A 92 -27.54 -25.97 14.96
CA GLN A 92 -27.13 -24.58 14.80
C GLN A 92 -25.62 -24.60 14.61
N ILE A 93 -25.18 -24.78 13.37
CA ILE A 93 -23.87 -24.28 12.97
C ILE A 93 -23.98 -22.78 13.21
N PRO A 94 -23.18 -22.20 14.13
CA PRO A 94 -23.14 -20.76 14.25
C PRO A 94 -22.60 -20.28 12.92
N GLU A 95 -23.49 -19.81 12.05
CA GLU A 95 -23.11 -18.99 10.93
C GLU A 95 -22.37 -17.82 11.58
N ILE A 96 -21.04 -17.80 11.47
CA ILE A 96 -20.21 -16.72 11.98
C ILE A 96 -20.59 -15.52 11.12
N GLU A 97 -21.68 -14.83 11.47
CA GLU A 97 -22.07 -13.55 10.90
C GLU A 97 -20.88 -12.61 11.19
N MET A 98 -20.00 -12.44 10.20
CA MET A 98 -18.89 -11.52 10.29
C MET A 98 -19.42 -10.14 10.66
N SER A 99 -18.81 -9.50 11.68
CA SER A 99 -19.18 -8.13 12.05
C SER A 99 -19.11 -7.22 10.83
N SER A 100 -19.96 -6.20 10.78
CA SER A 100 -19.96 -5.20 9.69
C SER A 100 -18.56 -4.57 9.47
N SER A 101 -17.76 -4.47 10.53
CA SER A 101 -16.35 -4.05 10.48
C SER A 101 -15.44 -5.07 9.79
N ASN A 102 -15.52 -6.35 10.15
CA ASN A 102 -14.74 -7.40 9.49
C ASN A 102 -15.11 -7.58 8.02
N LYS A 103 -16.40 -7.44 7.69
CA LYS A 103 -16.86 -7.45 6.29
C LYS A 103 -16.25 -6.29 5.50
N PHE A 104 -16.21 -5.09 6.09
CA PHE A 104 -15.59 -3.92 5.48
C PHE A 104 -14.07 -4.05 5.30
N ARG A 105 -13.38 -4.59 6.32
CA ARG A 105 -11.94 -4.90 6.25
C ARG A 105 -11.63 -5.75 5.03
N ILE A 106 -12.33 -6.88 4.90
CA ILE A 106 -12.05 -7.89 3.87
C ILE A 106 -12.52 -7.46 2.49
N GLN A 107 -13.67 -6.79 2.39
CA GLN A 107 -14.26 -6.46 1.09
C GLN A 107 -13.82 -5.11 0.53
N SER A 108 -13.20 -4.24 1.33
CA SER A 108 -12.88 -2.87 0.91
C SER A 108 -11.47 -2.46 1.31
N PHE A 109 -11.13 -2.51 2.59
CA PHE A 109 -9.83 -2.01 3.08
C PHE A 109 -8.65 -2.80 2.50
N LEU A 110 -8.65 -4.13 2.65
CA LEU A 110 -7.56 -4.98 2.16
C LEU A 110 -7.42 -4.94 0.62
N PRO A 111 -8.50 -5.10 -0.18
CA PRO A 111 -8.37 -5.06 -1.64
C PRO A 111 -7.81 -3.74 -2.18
N VAL A 112 -8.13 -2.60 -1.54
CA VAL A 112 -7.59 -1.30 -1.95
C VAL A 112 -6.08 -1.24 -1.72
N ILE A 113 -5.61 -1.73 -0.57
CA ILE A 113 -4.17 -1.75 -0.25
C ILE A 113 -3.44 -2.72 -1.17
N ASP A 114 -3.98 -3.92 -1.38
CA ASP A 114 -3.38 -4.93 -2.26
C ASP A 114 -3.26 -4.39 -3.71
N GLN A 115 -4.28 -3.67 -4.19
CA GLN A 115 -4.25 -3.03 -5.51
C GLN A 115 -3.21 -1.89 -5.57
N LEU A 116 -3.14 -1.05 -4.53
CA LEU A 116 -2.13 0.02 -4.45
C LEU A 116 -0.71 -0.55 -4.43
N GLU A 117 -0.47 -1.61 -3.66
CA GLU A 117 0.82 -2.28 -3.60
C GLU A 117 1.19 -2.88 -4.97
N SER A 118 0.26 -3.58 -5.62
CA SER A 118 0.48 -4.17 -6.94
C SER A 118 0.83 -3.11 -7.99
N SER A 119 0.06 -2.02 -8.06
CA SER A 119 0.34 -0.93 -9.00
C SER A 119 1.66 -0.21 -8.70
N LEU A 120 2.01 -0.04 -7.43
CA LEU A 120 3.29 0.54 -7.04
C LEU A 120 4.46 -0.38 -7.35
N GLN A 121 4.29 -1.70 -7.19
CA GLN A 121 5.30 -2.69 -7.52
C GLN A 121 5.62 -2.68 -9.02
N GLN A 122 4.60 -2.62 -9.89
CA GLN A 122 4.82 -2.48 -11.34
C GLN A 122 5.62 -1.21 -11.69
N ARG A 123 5.31 -0.09 -11.02
CA ARG A 123 6.07 1.15 -11.21
C ARG A 123 7.50 1.01 -10.71
N LEU A 124 7.70 0.40 -9.53
CA LEU A 124 9.02 0.19 -8.96
C LEU A 124 9.90 -0.66 -9.88
N GLU A 125 9.37 -1.73 -10.46
CA GLU A 125 10.10 -2.60 -11.41
C GLU A 125 10.62 -1.83 -12.63
N ALA A 126 9.83 -0.89 -13.16
CA ALA A 126 10.27 -0.03 -14.26
C ALA A 126 11.45 0.86 -13.84
N TYR A 127 11.44 1.43 -12.63
CA TYR A 127 12.55 2.23 -12.12
C TYR A 127 13.77 1.36 -11.81
N GLU A 128 13.58 0.18 -11.23
CA GLU A 128 14.68 -0.78 -10.98
C GLU A 128 15.33 -1.24 -12.27
N LEU A 129 14.58 -1.40 -13.36
CA LEU A 129 15.15 -1.71 -14.67
C LEU A 129 16.10 -0.60 -15.15
N VAL A 130 15.70 0.67 -15.00
CA VAL A 130 16.55 1.82 -15.37
C VAL A 130 17.75 1.93 -14.43
N ASP A 131 17.55 1.73 -13.13
CA ASP A 131 18.61 1.71 -12.10
C ASP A 131 19.65 0.62 -12.36
N ASN A 132 19.21 -0.58 -12.75
CA ASN A 132 20.10 -1.68 -13.09
C ASN A 132 20.96 -1.39 -14.33
N ARG A 133 20.44 -0.61 -15.29
CA ARG A 133 21.16 -0.24 -16.51
C ARG A 133 22.08 0.95 -16.32
N PHE A 134 21.62 1.99 -15.64
CA PHE A 134 22.28 3.30 -15.62
C PHE A 134 22.64 3.80 -14.21
N GLY A 135 22.13 3.16 -13.15
CA GLY A 135 22.34 3.58 -11.77
C GLY A 135 23.79 3.47 -11.28
N PHE A 136 24.68 2.83 -12.04
CA PHE A 136 26.12 2.83 -11.73
C PHE A 136 26.79 4.19 -12.03
N ILE A 137 26.23 4.98 -12.95
CA ILE A 137 26.77 6.29 -13.36
C ILE A 137 26.82 7.26 -12.17
N TYR A 138 25.87 7.15 -11.25
CA TYR A 138 25.80 7.98 -10.04
C TYR A 138 26.64 7.43 -8.88
N LYS A 139 27.39 6.35 -9.08
CA LYS A 139 28.22 5.67 -8.06
C LYS A 139 29.66 5.50 -8.50
N LEU A 140 30.12 6.23 -9.51
CA LEU A 140 31.47 6.10 -10.08
C LEU A 140 32.57 6.43 -9.06
N ASP A 141 32.28 7.27 -8.08
CA ASP A 141 33.18 7.65 -6.98
C ASP A 141 33.28 6.57 -5.88
N ILE A 142 32.34 5.63 -5.82
CA ILE A 142 32.24 4.60 -4.79
C ILE A 142 32.57 3.19 -5.35
N LEU A 143 32.34 2.97 -6.64
CA LEU A 143 32.55 1.67 -7.28
C LEU A 143 34.03 1.42 -7.57
N ASP A 144 34.42 0.14 -7.45
CA ASP A 144 35.75 -0.33 -7.87
C ASP A 144 35.87 -0.30 -9.40
N ASP A 145 37.06 0.02 -9.90
CA ASP A 145 37.35 0.13 -11.34
C ASP A 145 36.90 -1.11 -12.12
N LYS A 146 37.07 -2.31 -11.56
CA LYS A 146 36.63 -3.55 -12.21
C LYS A 146 35.12 -3.61 -12.37
N LYS A 147 34.36 -3.16 -11.36
CA LYS A 147 32.90 -3.13 -11.41
C LYS A 147 32.41 -2.10 -12.42
N ILE A 148 33.07 -0.94 -12.50
CA ILE A 148 32.78 0.09 -13.50
C ILE A 148 32.98 -0.49 -14.91
N ILE A 149 34.11 -1.15 -15.17
CA ILE A 149 34.38 -1.77 -16.48
C ILE A 149 33.31 -2.82 -16.83
N ILE A 150 32.97 -3.71 -15.90
CA ILE A 150 31.96 -4.76 -16.14
C ILE A 150 30.59 -4.16 -16.47
N THR A 151 30.16 -3.16 -15.69
CA THR A 151 28.85 -2.51 -15.90
C THR A 151 28.81 -1.70 -17.20
N ALA A 152 29.90 -1.01 -17.53
CA ALA A 152 30.04 -0.32 -18.82
C ALA A 152 30.01 -1.30 -20.01
N GLN A 153 30.72 -2.43 -19.94
CA GLN A 153 30.67 -3.46 -20.98
C GLN A 153 29.28 -4.05 -21.16
N ASN A 154 28.53 -4.26 -20.07
CA ASN A 154 27.15 -4.71 -20.15
C ASN A 154 26.23 -3.68 -20.82
N LEU A 155 26.46 -2.40 -20.54
CA LEU A 155 25.74 -1.30 -21.19
C LEU A 155 26.04 -1.26 -22.69
N VAL A 156 27.30 -1.39 -23.10
CA VAL A 156 27.69 -1.46 -24.52
C VAL A 156 27.03 -2.63 -25.23
N LYS A 157 27.02 -3.81 -24.60
CA LYS A 157 26.35 -4.99 -25.18
C LYS A 157 24.84 -4.83 -25.31
N LEU A 158 24.21 -4.09 -24.40
CA LEU A 158 22.76 -3.89 -24.38
C LEU A 158 22.30 -2.89 -25.44
N TYR A 159 23.17 -1.95 -25.81
CA TYR A 159 22.94 -0.87 -26.76
C TYR A 159 23.99 -0.90 -27.87
N ASP A 160 24.23 -2.09 -28.44
CA ASP A 160 25.27 -2.35 -29.44
C ASP A 160 25.08 -1.57 -30.75
N ASN A 161 23.84 -1.17 -31.05
CA ASN A 161 23.48 -0.41 -32.25
C ASN A 161 23.34 1.11 -31.99
N ASP A 162 23.42 1.57 -30.73
CA ASP A 162 23.19 2.97 -30.35
C ASP A 162 24.46 3.71 -29.93
N LEU A 163 25.59 2.99 -29.81
CA LEU A 163 26.87 3.57 -29.42
C LEU A 163 27.80 3.64 -30.64
N ASP A 164 28.35 4.84 -30.87
CA ASP A 164 29.38 5.05 -31.90
C ASP A 164 30.68 4.31 -31.53
N ASP A 165 31.40 3.84 -32.57
CA ASP A 165 32.71 3.16 -32.46
C ASP A 165 33.82 4.04 -31.84
#